data_AF-A0A962Z4X3-F1
#
_entry.id   AF-A0A962Z4X3-F1
#
_cell.length_a   1.000
_cell.length_b   1.000
_cell.length_c   1.000
_cell.angle_alpha   90.00
_cell.angle_beta   90.00
_cell.angle_gamma   90.00
#
_symmetry.space_group_name_H-M   'P 1'
#
loop_
_entity.id
_entity.type
_entity.pdbx_description
1 polymer ?
#
loop_
_entity_poly.entity_id
_entity_poly.type
_entity_poly.pdbx_seq_one_letter_code
_entity_poly.pdbx_strand_id
1 'polypeptide(L)'
;MIGLVLLIITSHRFPLTQLLYYLLALHAIILIVGGYYTYAEVPLFNWLRDSLELSRNHYDRVGHLAQGFIPAILVREILLRLSPLSRGGWLYLITSCICLAFSAFYEMLEWWTALISGDAAQAFLGTQGDNWDTQWDMFLALIGAVCAQLTLSQFHDRQIANLTNK
;
A
#
# COMPACT_ATOMS: atom_id res chain seq x y z
N MET A 1 3.36 -12.62 5.44
CA MET A 1 2.93 -13.54 6.53
C MET A 1 2.79 -12.87 7.89
N ILE A 2 3.68 -11.94 8.27
CA ILE A 2 3.60 -11.20 9.55
C ILE A 2 2.23 -10.54 9.77
N GLY A 3 1.68 -9.87 8.75
CA GLY A 3 0.37 -9.21 8.84
C GLY A 3 -0.78 -10.14 9.22
N LEU A 4 -0.83 -11.36 8.67
CA LEU A 4 -1.88 -12.34 9.01
C LEU A 4 -1.79 -12.77 10.48
N VAL A 5 -0.57 -13.03 10.97
CA VAL A 5 -0.34 -13.39 12.39
C VAL A 5 -0.81 -12.26 13.30
N LEU A 6 -0.48 -11.00 12.98
CA LEU A 6 -0.94 -9.84 13.74
C LEU A 6 -2.46 -9.70 13.74
N LEU A 7 -3.12 -9.94 12.60
CA LEU A 7 -4.59 -9.91 12.52
C LEU A 7 -5.23 -10.99 13.40
N ILE A 8 -4.68 -12.20 13.42
CA ILE A 8 -5.20 -13.30 14.25
C ILE A 8 -5.06 -12.94 15.73
N ILE A 9 -3.86 -12.51 16.17
CA ILE A 9 -3.57 -12.20 17.57
C ILE A 9 -4.44 -11.03 18.06
N THR A 10 -4.64 -10.00 17.22
CA THR A 10 -5.39 -8.80 17.63
C THR A 10 -6.90 -8.91 17.43
N SER A 11 -7.39 -9.88 16.64
CA SER A 11 -8.81 -9.99 16.24
C SER A 11 -9.81 -9.93 17.41
N HIS A 12 -9.48 -10.53 18.55
CA HIS A 12 -10.37 -10.54 19.72
C HIS A 12 -10.34 -9.26 20.55
N ARG A 13 -9.21 -8.53 20.56
CA ARG A 13 -9.04 -7.30 21.37
C ARG A 13 -9.28 -6.03 20.58
N PHE A 14 -8.97 -6.06 19.29
CA PHE A 14 -9.09 -4.94 18.38
C PHE A 14 -9.60 -5.47 17.03
N PRO A 15 -10.90 -5.87 16.96
CA PRO A 15 -11.48 -6.28 15.68
C PRO A 15 -11.47 -5.09 14.73
N LEU A 16 -10.98 -5.31 13.51
CA LEU A 16 -10.96 -4.28 12.47
C LEU A 16 -12.33 -4.16 11.80
N THR A 17 -12.56 -3.05 11.09
CA THR A 17 -13.74 -2.93 10.23
C THR A 17 -13.75 -4.00 9.14
N GLN A 18 -14.95 -4.44 8.75
CA GLN A 18 -15.11 -5.44 7.68
C GLN A 18 -14.54 -4.92 6.35
N LEU A 19 -14.71 -3.62 6.09
CA LEU A 19 -14.05 -2.93 4.96
C LEU A 19 -12.53 -3.18 4.99
N LEU A 20 -11.90 -2.92 6.13
CA LEU A 20 -10.45 -3.04 6.24
C LEU A 20 -9.98 -4.49 6.09
N TYR A 21 -10.71 -5.49 6.61
CA TYR A 21 -10.39 -6.89 6.34
C TYR A 21 -10.41 -7.23 4.84
N TYR A 22 -11.42 -6.78 4.09
CA TYR A 22 -11.46 -7.00 2.64
C TYR A 22 -10.31 -6.29 1.91
N LEU A 23 -10.00 -5.06 2.30
CA LEU A 23 -8.88 -4.33 1.72
C LEU A 23 -7.54 -5.03 2.01
N LEU A 24 -7.31 -5.50 3.23
CA LEU A 24 -6.08 -6.22 3.57
C LEU A 24 -5.98 -7.56 2.81
N ALA A 25 -7.09 -8.26 2.61
CA ALA A 25 -7.12 -9.47 1.78
C ALA A 25 -6.78 -9.15 0.31
N LEU A 26 -7.36 -8.10 -0.27
CA LEU A 26 -7.04 -7.62 -1.61
C LEU A 26 -5.56 -7.23 -1.72
N HIS A 27 -5.04 -6.50 -0.74
CA HIS A 27 -3.62 -6.12 -0.70
C HIS A 27 -2.73 -7.36 -0.70
N ALA A 28 -3.05 -8.35 0.13
CA ALA A 28 -2.29 -9.60 0.19
C ALA A 28 -2.30 -10.34 -1.15
N ILE A 29 -3.41 -10.35 -1.87
CA ILE A 29 -3.48 -10.95 -3.23
C ILE A 29 -2.54 -10.21 -4.19
N ILE A 30 -2.56 -8.87 -4.19
CA ILE A 30 -1.66 -8.06 -5.03
C ILE A 30 -0.20 -8.42 -4.77
N LEU A 31 0.20 -8.50 -3.50
CA LEU A 31 1.57 -8.87 -3.10
C LEU A 31 1.92 -10.31 -3.49
N ILE A 32 1.00 -11.26 -3.31
CA ILE A 32 1.22 -12.67 -3.67
C ILE A 32 1.40 -12.82 -5.19
N VAL A 33 0.57 -12.16 -5.99
CA VAL A 33 0.68 -12.19 -7.45
C VAL A 33 2.00 -11.58 -7.91
N GLY A 34 2.38 -10.42 -7.36
CA GLY A 34 3.65 -9.77 -7.68
C GLY A 34 4.86 -10.61 -7.27
N GLY A 35 4.84 -11.21 -6.08
CA GLY A 35 5.91 -12.08 -5.60
C GLY A 35 5.99 -13.42 -6.34
N TYR A 36 4.85 -13.98 -6.76
CA TYR A 36 4.81 -15.26 -7.48
C TYR A 36 5.40 -15.14 -8.89
N TYR A 37 5.00 -14.11 -9.64
CA TYR A 37 5.49 -13.90 -11.01
C TYR A 37 6.81 -13.14 -11.07
N THR A 38 7.25 -12.51 -9.98
CA THR A 38 8.15 -11.35 -9.99
C THR A 38 7.43 -10.12 -10.54
N TYR A 39 7.54 -8.99 -9.84
CA TYR A 39 6.79 -7.77 -10.16
C TYR A 39 7.00 -7.30 -11.61
N ALA A 40 8.22 -7.49 -12.16
CA ALA A 40 8.55 -7.14 -13.54
C ALA A 40 7.95 -8.09 -14.61
N GLU A 41 7.39 -9.24 -14.21
CA GLU A 41 7.02 -10.32 -15.12
C GLU A 41 5.56 -10.78 -14.97
N VAL A 42 4.70 -9.97 -14.32
CA VAL A 42 3.27 -10.29 -14.20
C VAL A 42 2.63 -10.39 -15.60
N PRO A 43 2.04 -11.53 -16.00
CA PRO A 43 1.65 -11.80 -17.38
C PRO A 43 0.69 -10.78 -17.98
N LEU A 44 -0.31 -10.33 -17.22
CA LEU A 44 -1.27 -9.32 -17.68
C LEU A 44 -0.56 -8.00 -18.03
N PHE A 45 0.45 -7.62 -17.25
CA PHE A 45 1.19 -6.38 -17.47
C PHE A 45 2.26 -6.52 -18.56
N ASN A 46 2.81 -7.72 -18.76
CA ASN A 46 3.61 -8.02 -19.95
C ASN A 46 2.77 -7.87 -21.23
N TRP A 47 1.55 -8.43 -21.24
CA TRP A 47 0.63 -8.27 -22.36
C TRP A 47 0.27 -6.80 -22.62
N LEU A 48 -0.01 -6.02 -21.56
CA LEU A 48 -0.28 -4.58 -21.69
C LEU A 48 0.94 -3.81 -22.21
N ARG A 49 2.13 -4.11 -21.69
CA ARG A 49 3.39 -3.51 -22.16
C ARG A 49 3.56 -3.74 -23.64
N ASP A 50 3.43 -4.97 -24.10
CA ASP A 50 3.65 -5.33 -25.49
C ASP A 50 2.55 -4.78 -26.42
N SER A 51 1.29 -4.77 -25.96
CA SER A 51 0.15 -4.28 -26.75
C SER A 51 0.09 -2.77 -26.88
N LEU A 52 0.63 -2.03 -25.90
CA LEU A 52 0.66 -0.57 -25.86
C LEU A 52 2.06 0.01 -26.10
N GLU A 53 3.03 -0.85 -26.49
CA GLU A 53 4.43 -0.49 -26.71
C GLU A 53 5.06 0.29 -25.54
N LEU A 54 4.70 -0.07 -24.30
CA LEU A 54 5.25 0.57 -23.11
C LEU A 54 6.70 0.15 -22.91
N SER A 55 7.49 1.02 -22.28
CA SER A 55 8.90 0.74 -22.00
C SER A 55 9.11 -0.40 -21.00
N ARG A 56 8.13 -0.66 -20.12
CA ARG A 56 8.28 -1.61 -19.01
C ARG A 56 6.95 -2.19 -18.51
N ASN A 57 7.03 -3.22 -17.68
CA ASN A 57 5.91 -3.78 -16.92
C ASN A 57 5.63 -2.89 -15.69
N HIS A 58 4.42 -2.35 -15.57
CA HIS A 58 4.04 -1.41 -14.52
C HIS A 58 3.22 -2.03 -13.38
N TYR A 59 3.37 -3.33 -13.11
CA TYR A 59 2.63 -3.97 -12.02
C TYR A 59 3.05 -3.43 -10.64
N ASP A 60 4.33 -3.06 -10.47
CA ASP A 60 4.84 -2.36 -9.29
C ASP A 60 4.00 -1.13 -8.90
N ARG A 61 3.64 -0.30 -9.88
CA ARG A 61 2.84 0.91 -9.72
C ARG A 61 1.44 0.61 -9.17
N VAL A 62 0.86 -0.55 -9.51
CA VAL A 62 -0.39 -1.01 -8.88
C VAL A 62 -0.16 -1.37 -7.41
N GLY A 63 0.96 -2.05 -7.12
CA GLY A 63 1.42 -2.31 -5.76
C GLY A 63 1.54 -1.03 -4.94
N HIS A 64 2.23 -0.01 -5.45
CA HIS A 64 2.43 1.27 -4.75
C HIS A 64 1.13 2.06 -4.57
N LEU A 65 0.26 2.10 -5.59
CA LEU A 65 -1.07 2.67 -5.44
C LEU A 65 -1.86 1.96 -4.32
N ALA A 66 -1.84 0.62 -4.29
CA ALA A 66 -2.49 -0.18 -3.25
C ALA A 66 -1.83 0.01 -1.87
N GLN A 67 -0.51 0.23 -1.82
CA GLN A 67 0.29 0.56 -0.63
C GLN A 67 -0.04 1.93 -0.05
N GLY A 68 -0.49 2.86 -0.88
CA GLY A 68 -1.14 4.07 -0.40
C GLY A 68 -2.56 3.80 0.10
N PHE A 69 -3.38 3.24 -0.79
CA PHE A 69 -4.83 3.19 -0.65
C PHE A 69 -5.29 2.35 0.54
N ILE A 70 -4.74 1.16 0.71
CA ILE A 70 -5.21 0.21 1.70
C ILE A 70 -4.70 0.57 3.11
N PRO A 71 -3.38 0.83 3.30
CA PRO A 71 -2.85 1.34 4.56
C PRO A 71 -3.48 2.64 5.03
N ALA A 72 -3.96 3.53 4.14
CA ALA A 72 -4.64 4.75 4.58
C ALA A 72 -5.90 4.47 5.41
N ILE A 73 -6.64 3.40 5.10
CA ILE A 73 -7.80 2.99 5.90
C ILE A 73 -7.36 2.37 7.23
N LEU A 74 -6.31 1.54 7.22
CA LEU A 74 -5.70 0.97 8.44
C LEU A 74 -5.23 2.06 9.40
N VAL A 75 -4.44 3.01 8.91
CA VAL A 75 -3.91 4.13 9.68
C VAL A 75 -5.06 5.00 10.22
N ARG A 76 -6.06 5.32 9.38
CA ARG A 76 -7.25 6.04 9.85
C ARG A 76 -7.95 5.30 10.99
N GLU A 77 -8.13 3.99 10.87
CA GLU A 77 -8.83 3.20 11.87
C GLU A 77 -8.09 3.21 13.21
N ILE A 78 -6.77 3.00 13.16
CA ILE A 78 -5.90 3.04 14.34
C ILE A 78 -5.95 4.43 14.98
N LEU A 79 -5.74 5.49 14.21
CA LEU A 79 -5.71 6.86 14.75
C LEU A 79 -7.06 7.27 15.36
N LEU A 80 -8.19 6.97 14.69
CA LEU A 80 -9.51 7.31 15.21
C LEU A 80 -9.89 6.56 16.49
N ARG A 81 -9.32 5.37 16.71
CA ARG A 81 -9.70 4.50 17.84
C ARG A 81 -8.70 4.54 19.00
N LEU A 82 -7.44 4.86 18.75
CA LEU A 82 -6.35 4.77 19.72
C LEU A 82 -5.61 6.10 19.95
N SER A 83 -6.06 7.20 19.34
CA SER A 83 -5.47 8.52 19.51
C SER A 83 -6.55 9.59 19.72
N PRO A 84 -6.20 10.80 20.19
CA PRO A 84 -7.14 11.90 20.35
C PRO A 84 -7.53 12.56 19.01
N LEU A 85 -7.00 12.10 17.86
CA LEU A 85 -7.37 12.67 16.57
C LEU A 85 -8.85 12.45 16.26
N SER A 86 -9.54 13.53 15.94
CA SER A 86 -10.91 13.52 15.45
C SER A 86 -10.96 13.55 13.92
N ARG A 87 -12.14 13.23 13.38
CA ARG A 87 -12.42 13.33 11.94
C ARG A 87 -12.20 14.77 11.48
N GLY A 88 -11.44 14.96 10.40
CA GLY A 88 -11.19 16.28 9.82
C GLY A 88 -9.87 16.34 9.05
N GLY A 89 -9.45 17.57 8.73
CA GLY A 89 -8.27 17.82 7.90
C GLY A 89 -6.96 17.30 8.51
N TRP A 90 -6.80 17.34 9.84
CA TRP A 90 -5.59 16.83 10.50
C TRP A 90 -5.45 15.31 10.39
N LEU A 91 -6.54 14.56 10.62
CA LEU A 91 -6.54 13.12 10.39
C LEU A 91 -6.22 12.83 8.92
N TYR A 92 -6.79 13.62 8.00
CA TYR A 92 -6.55 13.44 6.57
C TYR A 92 -5.06 13.60 6.23
N LEU A 93 -4.47 14.72 6.65
CA LEU A 93 -3.07 15.04 6.41
C LEU A 93 -2.13 14.00 7.03
N ILE A 94 -2.31 13.69 8.32
CA ILE A 94 -1.42 12.79 9.05
C ILE A 94 -1.50 11.36 8.48
N THR A 95 -2.70 10.91 8.10
CA THR A 95 -2.86 9.61 7.44
C THR A 95 -2.05 9.55 6.13
N SER A 96 -2.19 10.56 5.27
CA SER A 96 -1.44 10.63 4.01
C SER A 96 0.07 10.73 4.24
N CYS A 97 0.52 11.50 5.24
CA CYS A 97 1.94 11.59 5.61
C CYS A 97 2.50 10.24 6.08
N ILE A 98 1.76 9.49 6.90
CA ILE A 98 2.20 8.17 7.37
C ILE A 98 2.30 7.20 6.18
N CYS A 99 1.31 7.16 5.28
CA CYS A 99 1.37 6.33 4.08
C CYS A 99 2.57 6.67 3.19
N LEU A 100 2.81 7.96 2.96
CA LEU A 100 3.97 8.42 2.18
C LEU A 100 5.29 8.05 2.87
N ALA A 101 5.38 8.21 4.19
CA ALA A 101 6.57 7.85 4.96
C ALA A 101 6.86 6.35 4.91
N PHE A 102 5.82 5.50 4.98
CA PHE A 102 5.99 4.05 4.78
C PHE A 102 6.48 3.73 3.36
N SER A 103 5.95 4.39 2.34
CA SER A 103 6.44 4.20 0.97
C SER A 103 7.90 4.63 0.84
N ALA A 104 8.25 5.83 1.30
CA ALA A 104 9.63 6.31 1.27
C ALA A 104 10.59 5.38 2.02
N PHE A 105 10.16 4.83 3.16
CA PHE A 105 10.96 3.87 3.89
C PHE A 105 11.17 2.56 3.12
N TYR A 106 10.13 2.04 2.46
CA TYR A 106 10.23 0.85 1.63
C TYR A 106 11.24 1.06 0.48
N GLU A 107 11.17 2.19 -0.22
CA GLU A 107 12.13 2.56 -1.27
C GLU A 107 13.58 2.65 -0.76
N MET A 108 13.77 3.17 0.46
CA MET A 108 15.09 3.18 1.11
C MET A 108 15.60 1.77 1.38
N LEU A 109 14.73 0.81 1.74
CA LEU A 109 15.13 -0.58 1.91
C LEU A 109 15.54 -1.19 0.57
N GLU A 110 14.81 -0.93 -0.51
CA GLU A 110 15.16 -1.42 -1.85
C GLU A 110 16.51 -0.85 -2.30
N TRP A 111 16.73 0.45 -2.12
CA TRP A 111 18.02 1.08 -2.36
C TRP A 111 19.16 0.44 -1.53
N TRP A 112 18.95 0.17 -0.25
CA TRP A 112 19.95 -0.52 0.58
C TRP A 112 20.23 -1.95 0.12
N THR A 113 19.20 -2.72 -0.26
CA THR A 113 19.40 -4.08 -0.79
C THR A 113 20.23 -4.06 -2.07
N ALA A 114 19.98 -3.09 -2.95
CA ALA A 114 20.74 -2.89 -4.18
C ALA A 114 22.23 -2.61 -3.92
N LEU A 115 22.55 -1.80 -2.90
CA LEU A 115 23.95 -1.52 -2.52
C LEU A 115 24.68 -2.75 -1.97
N ILE A 116 23.99 -3.60 -1.20
CA ILE A 116 24.60 -4.76 -0.54
C ILE A 116 24.86 -5.91 -1.53
N SER A 117 23.99 -6.09 -2.54
CA SER A 117 24.07 -7.20 -3.48
C SER A 117 25.26 -7.13 -4.46
N GLY A 118 26.02 -6.04 -4.49
CA GLY A 118 27.38 -5.99 -5.06
C GLY A 118 27.53 -6.04 -6.58
N ASP A 119 26.45 -6.27 -7.34
CA ASP A 119 26.46 -6.27 -8.80
C ASP A 119 25.18 -5.62 -9.35
N ALA A 120 25.33 -4.83 -10.42
CA ALA A 120 24.28 -4.24 -11.27
C ALA A 120 22.82 -4.50 -10.84
N ALA A 121 22.32 -3.73 -9.87
CA ALA A 121 20.97 -3.86 -9.33
C ALA A 121 19.84 -3.48 -10.32
N GLN A 122 20.09 -3.40 -11.63
CA GLN A 122 19.06 -3.20 -12.64
C GLN A 122 18.02 -4.34 -12.69
N ALA A 123 18.43 -5.57 -12.33
CA ALA A 123 17.53 -6.73 -12.33
C ALA A 123 16.76 -6.93 -11.00
N PHE A 124 17.29 -6.46 -9.86
CA PHE A 124 16.63 -6.63 -8.55
C PHE A 124 15.81 -5.40 -8.14
N LEU A 125 16.17 -4.19 -8.58
CA LEU A 125 15.48 -2.95 -8.19
C LEU A 125 14.08 -2.80 -8.81
N GLY A 126 13.63 -3.66 -9.72
CA GLY A 126 12.33 -3.46 -10.39
C GLY A 126 12.23 -2.19 -11.27
N THR A 127 13.23 -1.29 -11.19
CA THR A 127 13.33 -0.05 -11.96
C THR A 127 13.16 -0.28 -13.45
N GLN A 128 13.59 -1.43 -13.97
CA GLN A 128 13.51 -1.76 -15.41
C GLN A 128 14.11 -0.61 -16.27
N GLY A 129 15.12 0.08 -15.74
CA GLY A 129 15.77 1.23 -16.39
C GLY A 129 15.09 2.59 -16.16
N ASP A 130 14.06 2.69 -15.32
CA ASP A 130 13.41 3.95 -14.94
C ASP A 130 14.18 4.64 -13.80
N ASN A 131 14.83 5.78 -14.11
CA ASN A 131 15.54 6.58 -13.11
C ASN A 131 14.62 7.31 -12.12
N TRP A 132 13.32 7.39 -12.43
CA TRP A 132 12.31 8.07 -11.62
C TRP A 132 11.39 7.11 -10.87
N ASP A 133 11.73 5.82 -10.84
CA ASP A 133 10.86 4.76 -10.32
C ASP A 133 10.41 5.05 -8.89
N THR A 134 11.38 5.21 -7.99
CA THR A 134 11.16 5.55 -6.59
C THR A 134 10.28 6.80 -6.39
N GLN A 135 10.45 7.84 -7.20
CA GLN A 135 9.61 9.04 -7.11
C GLN A 135 8.17 8.76 -7.56
N TRP A 136 7.99 7.99 -8.65
CA TRP A 136 6.68 7.57 -9.11
C TRP A 136 5.98 6.67 -8.10
N ASP A 137 6.70 5.76 -7.48
CA ASP A 137 6.17 4.82 -6.51
C ASP A 137 5.69 5.53 -5.23
N MET A 138 6.51 6.43 -4.68
CA MET A 138 6.07 7.30 -3.58
C MET A 138 4.88 8.18 -3.97
N PHE A 139 4.87 8.73 -5.18
CA PHE A 139 3.78 9.59 -5.65
C PHE A 139 2.47 8.80 -5.83
N LEU A 140 2.53 7.60 -6.37
CA LEU A 140 1.37 6.72 -6.51
C LEU A 140 0.85 6.24 -5.16
N ALA A 141 1.74 5.96 -4.20
CA ALA A 141 1.32 5.70 -2.82
C ALA A 141 0.61 6.92 -2.20
N LEU A 142 1.09 8.14 -2.45
CA LEU A 142 0.39 9.34 -1.99
C LEU A 142 -1.00 9.49 -2.64
N ILE A 143 -1.09 9.30 -3.95
CA ILE A 143 -2.37 9.30 -4.67
C ILE A 143 -3.32 8.25 -4.09
N GLY A 144 -2.82 7.03 -3.87
CA GLY A 144 -3.60 5.94 -3.30
C GLY A 144 -4.21 6.33 -1.95
N ALA A 145 -3.39 6.89 -1.06
CA ALA A 145 -3.83 7.32 0.26
C ALA A 145 -4.92 8.42 0.19
N VAL A 146 -4.70 9.43 -0.64
CA VAL A 146 -5.66 10.51 -0.94
C VAL A 146 -6.97 9.93 -1.46
N CYS A 147 -6.91 9.07 -2.49
CA CYS A 147 -8.08 8.43 -3.10
C CYS A 147 -8.88 7.60 -2.10
N ALA A 148 -8.23 6.80 -1.25
CA ALA A 148 -8.90 6.00 -0.24
C ALA A 148 -9.68 6.87 0.76
N GLN A 149 -9.05 7.95 1.21
CA GLN A 149 -9.67 8.88 2.16
C GLN A 149 -10.85 9.61 1.53
N LEU A 150 -10.76 10.02 0.25
CA LEU A 150 -11.86 10.68 -0.46
C LEU A 150 -13.03 9.74 -0.74
N THR A 151 -12.75 8.48 -1.08
CA THR A 151 -13.79 7.54 -1.56
C THR A 151 -14.40 6.69 -0.46
N LEU A 152 -13.65 6.34 0.59
CA LEU A 152 -14.07 5.35 1.58
C LEU A 152 -14.29 5.91 2.99
N SER A 153 -13.91 7.16 3.27
CA SER A 153 -13.96 7.72 4.63
C SER A 153 -15.35 7.62 5.27
N GLN A 154 -16.40 8.04 4.55
CA GLN A 154 -17.77 8.02 5.05
C GLN A 154 -18.27 6.60 5.35
N PHE A 155 -17.99 5.64 4.46
CA PHE A 155 -18.39 4.25 4.66
C PHE A 155 -17.65 3.62 5.84
N HIS A 156 -16.35 3.88 5.94
CA HIS A 156 -15.52 3.42 7.05
C HIS A 156 -15.96 4.02 8.40
N ASP A 157 -16.30 5.31 8.44
CA ASP A 157 -16.76 5.98 9.65
C ASP A 157 -18.03 5.34 10.23
N ARG A 158 -18.94 4.89 9.36
CA ARG A 158 -20.15 4.14 9.77
C ARG A 158 -19.79 2.78 10.38
N GLN A 159 -18.82 2.07 9.79
CA GLN A 159 -18.39 0.78 10.33
C GLN A 159 -17.69 0.94 11.69
N ILE A 160 -16.83 1.96 11.85
CA ILE A 160 -16.18 2.23 13.15
C ILE A 160 -17.23 2.51 14.23
N ALA A 161 -18.24 3.35 13.95
CA ALA A 161 -19.29 3.67 14.93
C ALA A 161 -20.04 2.41 15.40
N ASN A 162 -20.29 1.45 14.49
CA ASN A 162 -20.93 0.18 14.82
C ASN A 162 -20.04 -0.75 15.66
N LEU A 163 -18.72 -0.61 15.59
CA LEU A 163 -17.78 -1.38 16.42
C LEU A 163 -17.67 -0.81 17.84
N THR A 164 -17.75 0.51 18.01
CA THR A 164 -17.65 1.18 19.32
C THR A 164 -18.97 1.19 20.11
N ASN A 165 -20.10 0.99 19.43
CA ASN A 165 -21.42 0.92 20.06
C ASN A 165 -21.79 -0.49 20.57
N LYS A 166 -20.86 -1.45 20.49
CA LYS A 166 -20.97 -2.79 21.08
C LYS A 166 -20.17 -2.84 22.38
#